data_AF-A0A963KY37-F1
#
_entry.id   AF-A0A963KY37-F1
#
_cell.length_a   1.000
_cell.length_b   1.000
_cell.length_c   1.000
_cell.angle_alpha   90.00
_cell.angle_beta   90.00
_cell.angle_gamma   90.00
#
_symmetry.space_group_name_H-M   'P 1'
#
loop_
_entity.id
_entity.type
_entity.pdbx_description
1 polymer ?
#
loop_
_entity_poly.entity_id
_entity_poly.type
_entity_poly.pdbx_seq_one_letter_code
_entity_poly.pdbx_strand_id
1 'polypeptide(L)'
;MSYGVPGDDRDRNTEIILEIGFHPALSETRAKVIALDYGMRGSKAKIKVWRAILYYAPRRLGLDTDPGARKPQDQQIVFLDREVIHEDHG
;
A
#
# COMPACT_ATOMS: atom_id res chain seq x y z
N MET A 1 6.10 38.29 12.06
CA MET A 1 5.68 36.93 12.44
C MET A 1 4.34 36.67 11.77
N SER A 2 4.35 36.05 10.59
CA SER A 2 3.13 35.69 9.86
C SER A 2 2.99 34.18 9.93
N TYR A 3 1.89 33.71 10.52
CA TYR A 3 1.59 32.29 10.66
C TYR A 3 1.30 31.70 9.28
N GLY A 4 1.98 30.60 8.96
CA GLY A 4 1.95 29.94 7.66
C GLY A 4 0.54 29.58 7.18
N VAL A 5 0.38 29.65 5.87
CA VAL A 5 -0.78 29.21 5.09
C VAL A 5 -1.26 27.81 5.51
N PRO A 6 -2.55 27.62 5.87
CA PRO A 6 -3.11 26.30 6.13
C PRO A 6 -3.48 25.66 4.79
N GLY A 7 -2.46 25.14 4.10
CA GLY A 7 -2.62 24.41 2.84
C GLY A 7 -2.85 22.91 3.00
N ASP A 8 -2.64 22.33 4.19
CA ASP A 8 -2.32 20.90 4.33
C ASP A 8 -3.23 20.12 5.32
N ASP A 9 -4.44 20.60 5.61
CA ASP A 9 -5.35 19.92 6.56
C ASP A 9 -6.33 18.93 5.90
N ARG A 10 -6.45 18.93 4.55
CA ARG A 10 -7.45 18.14 3.82
C ARG A 10 -7.06 16.66 3.64
N ASP A 11 -5.76 16.39 3.55
CA ASP A 11 -5.24 15.04 3.36
C ASP A 11 -5.41 14.16 4.60
N ARG A 12 -5.50 14.82 5.76
CA ARG A 12 -5.68 14.17 7.06
C ARG A 12 -7.06 13.57 7.28
N ASN A 13 -8.05 13.85 6.43
CA ASN A 13 -9.42 13.31 6.52
C ASN A 13 -9.89 12.59 5.25
N THR A 14 -9.00 12.42 4.27
CA THR A 14 -9.36 11.75 3.02
C THR A 14 -9.02 10.26 3.15
N GLU A 15 -10.02 9.39 3.05
CA GLU A 15 -9.80 7.95 2.96
C GLU A 15 -9.66 7.54 1.50
N ILE A 16 -8.71 6.65 1.23
CA ILE A 16 -8.56 6.01 -0.08
C ILE A 16 -8.62 4.48 0.07
N ILE A 17 -8.92 3.81 -1.03
CA ILE A 17 -8.94 2.36 -1.09
C ILE A 17 -7.70 1.91 -1.87
N LEU A 18 -6.87 1.08 -1.26
CA LEU A 18 -5.77 0.41 -1.94
C LEU A 18 -6.16 -1.04 -2.24
N GLU A 19 -5.90 -1.49 -3.46
CA GLU A 19 -5.90 -2.91 -3.78
C GLU A 19 -4.51 -3.51 -3.54
N ILE A 20 -4.48 -4.57 -2.74
CA ILE A 20 -3.29 -5.38 -2.49
C ILE A 20 -3.50 -6.79 -3.01
N GLY A 21 -2.41 -7.43 -3.44
CA GLY A 21 -2.35 -8.86 -3.76
C GLY A 21 -1.20 -9.51 -3.02
N PHE A 22 -1.15 -10.84 -3.01
CA PHE A 22 0.03 -11.56 -2.54
C PHE A 22 1.16 -11.44 -3.56
N HIS A 23 2.41 -11.50 -3.09
CA HIS A 23 3.56 -11.43 -3.96
C HIS A 23 3.60 -12.61 -4.95
N PRO A 24 3.76 -12.40 -6.27
CA PRO A 24 3.58 -13.43 -7.29
C PRO A 24 4.58 -14.60 -7.20
N ALA A 25 5.77 -14.34 -6.66
CA ALA A 25 6.79 -15.38 -6.44
C ALA A 25 6.65 -16.14 -5.11
N LEU A 26 5.53 -15.99 -4.39
CA LEU A 26 5.22 -16.86 -3.24
C LEU A 26 4.78 -18.25 -3.72
N SER A 27 5.10 -19.27 -2.91
CA SER A 27 4.50 -20.59 -3.13
C SER A 27 3.00 -20.55 -2.92
N GLU A 28 2.26 -21.43 -3.60
CA GLU A 28 0.79 -21.49 -3.51
C GLU A 28 0.29 -21.61 -2.06
N THR A 29 0.98 -22.40 -1.23
CA THR A 29 0.64 -22.56 0.19
C THR A 29 0.75 -21.23 0.94
N ARG A 30 1.83 -20.47 0.73
CA ARG A 30 2.00 -19.16 1.38
C ARG A 30 0.99 -18.14 0.84
N ALA A 31 0.76 -18.12 -0.47
CA ALA A 31 -0.24 -17.26 -1.07
C ALA A 31 -1.64 -17.50 -0.46
N LYS A 32 -2.02 -18.77 -0.22
CA LYS A 32 -3.28 -19.11 0.47
C LYS A 32 -3.34 -18.61 1.90
N VAL A 33 -2.26 -18.74 2.67
CA VAL A 33 -2.19 -18.22 4.04
C VAL A 33 -2.36 -16.70 4.04
N ILE A 34 -1.59 -15.99 3.21
CA ILE A 34 -1.69 -14.52 3.08
C ILE A 34 -3.07 -14.07 2.60
N ALA A 35 -3.67 -14.81 1.66
CA ALA A 35 -5.03 -14.53 1.20
C ALA A 35 -6.05 -14.61 2.34
N LEU A 36 -5.91 -15.57 3.26
CA LEU A 36 -6.76 -15.68 4.44
C LEU A 36 -6.51 -14.53 5.43
N ASP A 37 -5.25 -14.25 5.74
CA ASP A 37 -4.87 -13.22 6.73
C ASP A 37 -5.38 -11.82 6.33
N TYR A 38 -5.36 -11.51 5.03
CA TYR A 38 -5.81 -10.23 4.50
C TYR A 38 -7.28 -10.23 4.01
N GLY A 39 -7.99 -11.35 4.19
CA GLY A 39 -9.39 -11.48 3.75
C GLY A 39 -9.57 -11.26 2.24
N MET A 40 -8.59 -11.71 1.43
CA MET A 40 -8.63 -11.57 -0.02
C MET A 40 -9.83 -12.30 -0.61
N ARG A 41 -10.49 -11.66 -1.58
CA ARG A 41 -11.48 -12.30 -2.45
C ARG A 41 -10.82 -12.55 -3.80
N GLY A 42 -10.57 -13.83 -4.10
CA GLY A 42 -9.73 -14.21 -5.24
C GLY A 42 -8.26 -13.91 -4.94
N SER A 43 -7.61 -13.12 -5.79
CA SER A 43 -6.19 -12.74 -5.65
C SER A 43 -5.96 -11.36 -5.04
N LYS A 44 -7.03 -10.68 -4.58
CA LYS A 44 -6.97 -9.29 -4.13
C LYS A 44 -7.69 -9.04 -2.81
N ALA A 45 -7.18 -8.11 -2.02
CA ALA A 45 -7.88 -7.48 -0.90
C ALA A 45 -7.93 -5.96 -1.09
N LYS A 46 -8.97 -5.34 -0.53
CA LYS A 46 -9.14 -3.88 -0.48
C LYS A 46 -8.90 -3.41 0.94
N ILE A 47 -7.95 -2.51 1.13
CA ILE A 47 -7.68 -1.89 2.42
C ILE A 47 -8.03 -0.40 2.35
N LYS A 48 -8.75 0.09 3.35
CA LYS A 48 -8.97 1.52 3.52
C LYS A 48 -7.82 2.11 4.31
N VAL A 49 -7.23 3.17 3.80
CA VAL A 49 -6.20 3.92 4.52
C VAL A 49 -6.43 5.41 4.38
N TRP A 50 -5.95 6.16 5.37
CA TRP A 50 -5.96 7.61 5.35
C TRP A 50 -4.87 8.11 4.40
N ARG A 51 -5.21 9.05 3.52
CA ARG A 51 -4.30 9.57 2.48
C ARG A 51 -3.02 10.16 3.09
N ALA A 52 -3.14 10.87 4.21
CA ALA A 52 -1.98 11.36 4.99
C ALA A 52 -0.98 10.26 5.45
N ILE A 53 -1.39 8.99 5.55
CA ILE A 53 -0.50 7.88 5.96
C ILE A 53 0.22 7.29 4.74
N LEU A 54 -0.30 7.46 3.52
CA LEU A 54 0.35 7.00 2.29
C LEU A 54 1.73 7.59 2.11
N TYR A 55 1.98 8.82 2.57
CA TYR A 55 3.30 9.43 2.49
C TYR A 55 4.39 8.58 3.19
N TYR A 56 4.02 7.71 4.15
CA TYR A 56 4.95 6.80 4.83
C TYR A 56 4.66 5.31 4.63
N ALA A 57 3.45 4.94 4.18
CA ALA A 57 3.00 3.55 4.13
C ALA A 57 3.84 2.68 3.18
N PRO A 58 4.18 3.10 1.93
CA PRO A 58 4.98 2.30 1.03
C PRO A 58 6.35 1.96 1.62
N ARG A 59 7.02 2.95 2.22
CA ARG A 59 8.36 2.76 2.80
C ARG A 59 8.36 1.89 4.05
N ARG A 60 7.30 1.96 4.87
CA ARG A 60 7.15 1.13 6.09
C ARG A 60 6.64 -0.28 5.82
N LEU A 61 5.88 -0.47 4.75
CA LEU A 61 5.38 -1.78 4.32
C LEU A 61 6.33 -2.49 3.35
N GLY A 62 7.43 -1.84 2.97
CA GLY A 62 8.40 -2.37 2.00
C GLY A 62 7.85 -2.44 0.58
N LEU A 63 6.89 -1.58 0.25
CA LEU A 63 6.15 -1.52 -1.02
C LEU A 63 6.61 -0.36 -1.91
N ASP A 64 7.65 0.38 -1.50
CA ASP A 64 8.26 1.49 -2.24
C ASP A 64 9.34 1.04 -3.24
N THR A 65 9.68 -0.25 -3.25
CA THR A 65 10.72 -0.82 -4.12
C THR A 65 10.09 -1.80 -5.11
N ASP A 66 10.74 -2.01 -6.26
CA ASP A 66 10.34 -3.05 -7.21
C ASP A 66 10.16 -4.40 -6.48
N PRO A 67 9.06 -5.13 -6.71
CA PRO A 67 8.79 -6.40 -6.01
C PRO A 67 9.89 -7.45 -6.27
N GLY A 68 10.65 -7.35 -7.36
CA GLY A 68 11.82 -8.20 -7.60
C GLY A 68 13.05 -7.84 -6.77
N ALA A 69 13.08 -6.67 -6.12
CA ALA A 69 14.22 -6.19 -5.33
C ALA A 69 14.27 -6.76 -3.91
N ARG A 70 13.20 -7.41 -3.44
CA ARG A 70 13.13 -8.06 -2.13
C ARG A 70 12.76 -9.53 -2.27
N LYS A 71 13.18 -10.36 -1.30
CA LYS A 71 12.73 -11.75 -1.29
C LYS A 71 11.21 -11.76 -1.01
N PRO A 72 10.43 -12.64 -1.66
CA PRO A 72 8.98 -12.74 -1.44
C PRO A 72 8.58 -13.01 0.02
N GLN A 73 9.52 -13.53 0.80
CA GLN A 73 9.31 -13.82 2.22
C GLN A 73 9.38 -12.55 3.09
N ASP A 74 10.18 -11.57 2.65
CA ASP A 74 10.36 -10.27 3.30
C ASP A 74 9.32 -9.25 2.81
N GLN A 75 8.67 -9.52 1.67
CA GLN A 75 7.57 -8.73 1.12
C GLN A 75 6.45 -9.67 0.62
N GLN A 76 5.50 -9.96 1.50
CA GLN A 76 4.45 -10.96 1.24
C GLN A 76 3.26 -10.41 0.41
N ILE A 77 3.08 -9.09 0.39
CA ILE A 77 2.03 -8.40 -0.35
C ILE A 77 2.61 -7.37 -1.32
N VAL A 78 1.85 -7.03 -2.35
CA VAL A 78 2.19 -6.02 -3.36
C VAL A 78 0.98 -5.12 -3.60
N PHE A 79 1.22 -3.83 -3.88
CA PHE A 79 0.17 -2.96 -4.39
C PHE A 79 -0.15 -3.30 -5.84
N LEU A 80 -1.44 -3.37 -6.15
CA LEU A 80 -1.94 -3.61 -7.50
C LEU A 80 -2.25 -2.29 -8.21
N ASP A 81 -2.70 -1.28 -7.47
CA ASP A 81 -2.90 0.09 -7.96
C ASP A 81 -1.66 0.94 -7.68
N ARG A 82 -0.72 0.95 -8.61
CA ARG A 82 0.51 1.77 -8.49
C ARG A 82 0.27 3.27 -8.72
N GLU A 83 -0.79 3.64 -9.42
CA GLU A 83 -1.12 5.06 -9.66
C GLU A 83 -1.57 5.79 -8.39
N VAL A 84 -2.37 5.13 -7.54
CA VAL A 84 -2.87 5.69 -6.26
C VAL A 84 -1.74 6.06 -5.30
N ILE A 85 -0.57 5.44 -5.48
CA ILE A 85 0.63 5.67 -4.67
C ILE A 85 1.57 6.72 -5.29
N HIS A 86 1.36 7.14 -6.54
CA HIS A 86 2.22 8.07 -7.28
C HIS A 86 1.59 9.47 -7.50
N GLU A 87 0.30 9.65 -7.23
CA GLU A 87 -0.37 10.97 -7.26
C GLU A 87 -0.05 11.82 -6.04
N ASP A 88 1.22 12.21 -5.90
CA ASP A 88 1.64 13.49 -5.30
C ASP A 88 3.12 13.77 -5.62
N HIS A 89 3.38 14.06 -6.89
CA HIS A 89 4.64 14.65 -7.33
C HIS A 89 4.32 15.95 -8.07
N GLY A 90 4.07 17.00 -7.31
CA GLY A 90 3.85 18.37 -7.79
C GLY A 90 4.03 19.39 -6.68
#